data_AF-A0A5D2AL37-F1
#
_entry.id   AF-A0A5D2AL37-F1
#
_cell.length_a   1.000
_cell.length_b   1.000
_cell.length_c   1.000
_cell.angle_alpha   90.00
_cell.angle_beta   90.00
_cell.angle_gamma   90.00
#
_symmetry.space_group_name_H-M   'P 1'
#
loop_
_entity.id
_entity.type
_entity.pdbx_description
1 polymer ?
#
loop_
_entity_poly.entity_id
_entity_poly.type
_entity_poly.pdbx_seq_one_letter_code
_entity_poly.pdbx_strand_id
1 'polypeptide(L)'
;MDEDSKVIEELLERNEYKRAQIAHLEKALNMAMANQEEVKLMNNNEIQKSKEIIDNLNKKLTNRMRTIDAKDVELLNLQTALGQYYAELEAKEHLERDLALAREESARLTGLLKDADEHAEFSKREKEEILTKLSQTERMLAEGKNRVNKLEEDNGKLRRALEQSMTRLNRMSMDSDYLVDRRIVIKLLVTYFQRNHSKEVLDLMVRMLGFSDEDKQRIGVAQHGPGKGVVRGVLGLPGHLVGGILGGSPANKQANMASDNQSIADLWVDFLLKETEEREKKEPIEDVGRSREDLHGRSLNTAGPSSFVSEQTTAVSDVSRSSFSPSPLPSQGSFQQLEHSDSEFSTVPLTSSESSTRLSRLLPKY
;
A
#
# COMPACT_ATOMS: atom_id res chain seq x y z
N MET A 1 76.39 -92.12 105.99
CA MET A 1 75.42 -91.70 107.02
C MET A 1 75.40 -90.18 107.10
N ASP A 2 76.47 -89.55 107.59
CA ASP A 2 76.51 -88.08 107.75
C ASP A 2 76.61 -87.35 106.40
N GLU A 3 77.44 -87.85 105.48
CA GLU A 3 77.59 -87.30 104.12
C GLU A 3 76.29 -87.43 103.30
N ASP A 4 75.60 -88.58 103.39
CA ASP A 4 74.30 -88.79 102.75
C ASP A 4 73.24 -87.82 103.31
N SER A 5 73.25 -87.58 104.63
CA SER A 5 72.35 -86.65 105.29
C SER A 5 72.57 -85.22 104.80
N LYS A 6 73.84 -84.81 104.65
CA LYS A 6 74.21 -83.51 104.08
C LYS A 6 73.76 -83.35 102.62
N VAL A 7 73.94 -84.40 101.79
CA VAL A 7 73.47 -84.40 100.40
C VAL A 7 71.94 -84.32 100.33
N ILE A 8 71.22 -84.99 101.23
CA ILE A 8 69.76 -84.90 101.35
C ILE A 8 69.34 -83.46 101.73
N GLU A 9 70.02 -82.83 102.67
CA GLU A 9 69.75 -81.45 103.12
C GLU A 9 70.00 -80.42 101.99
N GLU A 10 71.15 -80.50 101.30
CA GLU A 10 71.44 -79.67 100.11
C GLU A 10 70.41 -79.88 98.98
N LEU A 11 69.90 -81.11 98.80
CA LEU A 11 68.84 -81.40 97.83
C LEU A 11 67.48 -80.84 98.27
N LEU A 12 67.18 -80.83 99.57
CA LEU A 12 65.96 -80.23 100.12
C LEU A 12 65.97 -78.71 99.96
N GLU A 13 67.04 -78.03 100.36
CA GLU A 13 67.21 -76.58 100.15
C GLU A 13 67.08 -76.22 98.66
N ARG A 14 67.73 -76.98 97.78
CA ARG A 14 67.66 -76.75 96.32
C ARG A 14 66.27 -77.03 95.75
N ASN A 15 65.52 -77.97 96.32
CA ASN A 15 64.13 -78.26 95.94
C ASN A 15 63.18 -77.15 96.43
N GLU A 16 63.40 -76.64 97.63
CA GLU A 16 62.62 -75.55 98.24
C GLU A 16 62.88 -74.22 97.53
N TYR A 17 64.13 -73.90 97.20
CA TYR A 17 64.50 -72.78 96.33
C TYR A 17 63.80 -72.86 94.96
N LYS A 18 63.79 -74.06 94.33
CA LYS A 18 63.05 -74.27 93.08
C LYS A 18 61.54 -74.07 93.25
N ARG A 19 60.95 -74.54 94.35
CA ARG A 19 59.51 -74.32 94.64
C ARG A 19 59.21 -72.83 94.85
N ALA A 20 60.05 -72.09 95.56
CA ALA A 20 59.92 -70.64 95.71
C ALA A 20 60.06 -69.90 94.37
N GLN A 21 61.00 -70.32 93.50
CA GLN A 21 61.16 -69.77 92.16
C GLN A 21 59.94 -70.05 91.26
N ILE A 22 59.38 -71.27 91.31
CA ILE A 22 58.15 -71.63 90.57
C ILE A 22 56.98 -70.78 91.06
N ALA A 23 56.74 -70.69 92.37
CA ALA A 23 55.66 -69.88 92.93
C ALA A 23 55.80 -68.37 92.59
N HIS A 24 57.03 -67.85 92.53
CA HIS A 24 57.30 -66.50 92.07
C HIS A 24 56.96 -66.32 90.59
N LEU A 25 57.38 -67.25 89.72
CA LEU A 25 57.07 -67.22 88.28
C LEU A 25 55.57 -67.37 88.01
N GLU A 26 54.86 -68.24 88.74
CA GLU A 26 53.40 -68.38 88.67
C GLU A 26 52.69 -67.09 89.08
N LYS A 27 53.12 -66.46 90.18
CA LYS A 27 52.57 -65.15 90.61
C LYS A 27 52.84 -64.06 89.57
N ALA A 28 54.03 -64.02 88.98
CA ALA A 28 54.38 -63.08 87.92
C ALA A 28 53.58 -63.32 86.63
N LEU A 29 53.38 -64.58 86.24
CA LEU A 29 52.56 -64.97 85.10
C LEU A 29 51.09 -64.57 85.30
N ASN A 30 50.51 -64.88 86.47
CA ASN A 30 49.13 -64.50 86.80
C ASN A 30 48.94 -62.97 86.78
N MET A 31 49.91 -62.22 87.31
CA MET A 31 49.89 -60.75 87.26
C MET A 31 50.02 -60.22 85.81
N ALA A 32 50.88 -60.83 84.99
CA ALA A 32 51.02 -60.47 83.58
C ALA A 32 49.75 -60.76 82.76
N MET A 33 49.07 -61.88 83.03
CA MET A 33 47.78 -62.22 82.41
C MET A 33 46.69 -61.21 82.80
N ALA A 34 46.56 -60.88 84.10
CA ALA A 34 45.60 -59.89 84.58
C ALA A 34 45.83 -58.51 83.94
N ASN A 35 47.08 -58.03 83.91
CA ASN A 35 47.44 -56.76 83.26
C ASN A 35 47.14 -56.81 81.74
N GLN A 36 47.36 -57.95 81.08
CA GLN A 36 47.05 -58.11 79.66
C GLN A 36 45.53 -58.09 79.39
N GLU A 37 44.71 -58.65 80.28
CA GLU A 37 43.25 -58.57 80.20
C GLU A 37 42.74 -57.15 80.44
N GLU A 38 43.28 -56.44 81.43
CA GLU A 38 42.97 -55.02 81.68
C GLU A 38 43.27 -54.15 80.43
N VAL A 39 44.46 -54.29 79.85
CA VAL A 39 44.83 -53.56 78.62
C VAL A 39 43.92 -53.92 77.44
N LYS A 40 43.52 -55.19 77.28
CA LYS A 40 42.53 -55.60 76.26
C LYS A 40 41.17 -54.92 76.49
N LEU A 41 40.69 -54.86 77.73
CA LEU A 41 39.42 -54.21 78.08
C LEU A 41 39.46 -52.70 77.84
N MET A 42 40.55 -52.02 78.22
CA MET A 42 40.75 -50.60 77.93
C MET A 42 40.76 -50.32 76.42
N ASN A 43 41.52 -51.10 75.65
CA ASN A 43 41.61 -50.94 74.19
C ASN A 43 40.24 -51.18 73.51
N ASN A 44 39.50 -52.22 73.91
CA ASN A 44 38.15 -52.45 73.40
C ASN A 44 37.19 -51.29 73.70
N ASN A 45 37.29 -50.66 74.87
CA ASN A 45 36.49 -49.49 75.25
C ASN A 45 36.84 -48.27 74.38
N GLU A 46 38.13 -48.03 74.11
CA GLU A 46 38.58 -46.94 73.24
C GLU A 46 38.24 -47.17 71.75
N ILE A 47 38.33 -48.41 71.27
CA ILE A 47 37.84 -48.82 69.95
C ILE A 47 36.33 -48.59 69.84
N GLN A 48 35.55 -48.92 70.87
CA GLN A 48 34.11 -48.69 70.87
C GLN A 48 33.77 -47.19 70.85
N LYS A 49 34.43 -46.37 71.68
CA LYS A 49 34.27 -44.90 71.68
C LYS A 49 34.64 -44.27 70.34
N SER A 50 35.77 -44.64 69.76
CA SER A 50 36.19 -44.12 68.46
C SER A 50 35.23 -44.53 67.34
N LYS A 51 34.69 -45.75 67.38
CA LYS A 51 33.62 -46.20 66.47
C LYS A 51 32.34 -45.35 66.61
N GLU A 52 31.89 -45.08 67.84
CA GLU A 52 30.71 -44.22 68.09
C GLU A 52 30.92 -42.78 67.60
N ILE A 53 32.14 -42.24 67.74
CA ILE A 53 32.53 -40.93 67.19
C ILE A 53 32.49 -40.96 65.66
N ILE A 54 33.04 -42.00 65.02
CA ILE A 54 32.99 -42.18 63.55
C ILE A 54 31.53 -42.27 63.07
N ASP A 55 30.68 -43.04 63.75
CA ASP A 55 29.26 -43.15 63.41
C ASP A 55 28.50 -41.82 63.59
N ASN A 56 28.85 -41.02 64.60
CA ASN A 56 28.30 -39.68 64.80
C ASN A 56 28.73 -38.71 63.69
N LEU A 57 30.01 -38.76 63.29
CA LEU A 57 30.56 -37.94 62.21
C LEU A 57 29.97 -38.34 60.85
N ASN A 58 29.83 -39.64 60.56
CA ASN A 58 29.18 -40.14 59.36
C ASN A 58 27.71 -39.68 59.28
N LYS A 59 26.94 -39.78 60.37
CA LYS A 59 25.56 -39.25 60.43
C LYS A 59 25.51 -37.74 60.16
N LYS A 60 26.42 -36.97 60.73
CA LYS A 60 26.55 -35.52 60.46
C LYS A 60 26.90 -35.23 59.01
N LEU A 61 27.87 -35.96 58.43
CA LEU A 61 28.28 -35.82 57.04
C LEU A 61 27.13 -36.13 56.08
N THR A 62 26.41 -37.23 56.28
CA THR A 62 25.23 -37.59 55.47
C THR A 62 24.14 -36.53 55.56
N ASN A 63 23.88 -35.97 56.74
CA ASN A 63 22.91 -34.89 56.89
C ASN A 63 23.35 -33.59 56.21
N ARG A 64 24.66 -33.26 56.24
CA ARG A 64 25.21 -32.11 55.49
C ARG A 64 25.11 -32.33 53.98
N MET A 65 25.44 -33.53 53.48
CA MET A 65 25.31 -33.88 52.07
C MET A 65 23.86 -33.69 51.59
N ARG A 66 22.88 -34.28 52.28
CA ARG A 66 21.44 -34.08 51.97
C ARG A 66 21.00 -32.62 51.96
N THR A 67 21.62 -31.78 52.80
CA THR A 67 21.33 -30.34 52.83
C THR A 67 21.89 -29.61 51.62
N ILE A 68 23.07 -30.04 51.13
CA ILE A 68 23.68 -29.55 49.89
C ILE A 68 22.84 -30.00 48.69
N ASP A 69 22.53 -31.30 48.60
CA ASP A 69 21.70 -31.87 47.52
C ASP A 69 20.34 -31.13 47.40
N ALA A 70 19.70 -30.81 48.53
CA ALA A 70 18.46 -30.04 48.56
C ALA A 70 18.65 -28.58 48.07
N LYS A 71 19.78 -27.95 48.40
CA LYS A 71 20.10 -26.58 47.94
C LYS A 71 20.47 -26.53 46.47
N ASP A 72 21.11 -27.57 45.93
CA ASP A 72 21.41 -27.67 44.51
C ASP A 72 20.11 -27.80 43.68
N VAL A 73 19.11 -28.54 44.18
CA VAL A 73 17.77 -28.59 43.57
C VAL A 73 17.04 -27.23 43.66
N GLU A 74 17.12 -26.53 44.79
CA GLU A 74 16.57 -25.17 44.91
C GLU A 74 17.22 -24.20 43.91
N LEU A 75 18.54 -24.23 43.75
CA LEU A 75 19.27 -23.40 42.79
C LEU A 75 18.90 -23.72 41.34
N LEU A 76 18.77 -25.01 40.98
CA LEU A 76 18.35 -25.42 39.65
C LEU A 76 16.91 -24.96 39.33
N ASN A 77 16.01 -25.03 40.30
CA ASN A 77 14.63 -24.54 40.16
C ASN A 77 14.60 -23.01 39.96
N LEU A 78 15.40 -22.26 40.73
CA LEU A 78 15.53 -20.80 40.57
C LEU A 78 16.15 -20.42 39.22
N GLN A 79 17.18 -21.13 38.77
CA GLN A 79 17.78 -20.93 37.45
C GLN A 79 16.78 -21.20 36.32
N THR A 80 15.94 -22.24 36.47
CA THR A 80 14.88 -22.57 35.51
C THR A 80 13.81 -21.47 35.47
N ALA A 81 13.38 -20.97 36.64
CA ALA A 81 12.43 -19.88 36.74
C ALA A 81 12.97 -18.57 36.14
N LEU A 82 14.25 -18.25 36.37
CA LEU A 82 14.92 -17.11 35.73
C LEU A 82 14.95 -17.25 34.21
N GLY A 83 15.28 -18.44 33.69
CA GLY A 83 15.22 -18.72 32.25
C GLY A 83 13.83 -18.52 31.65
N GLN A 84 12.78 -18.90 32.37
CA GLN A 84 11.39 -18.66 31.97
C GLN A 84 11.06 -17.16 31.96
N TYR A 85 11.48 -16.40 32.99
CA TYR A 85 11.27 -14.94 33.03
C TYR A 85 11.99 -14.21 31.89
N TYR A 86 13.19 -14.64 31.48
CA TYR A 86 13.87 -14.05 30.33
C TYR A 86 13.13 -14.32 29.01
N ALA A 87 12.63 -15.55 28.81
CA ALA A 87 11.82 -15.89 27.63
C ALA A 87 10.47 -15.14 27.60
N GLU A 88 9.82 -14.96 28.76
CA GLU A 88 8.60 -14.16 28.88
C GLU A 88 8.86 -12.66 28.61
N LEU A 89 9.99 -12.14 29.08
CA LEU A 89 10.40 -10.75 28.84
C LEU A 89 10.68 -10.48 27.34
N GLU A 90 11.39 -11.39 26.67
CA GLU A 90 11.64 -11.31 25.22
C GLU A 90 10.32 -11.40 24.43
N ALA A 91 9.46 -12.37 24.75
CA ALA A 91 8.13 -12.50 24.12
C ALA A 91 7.26 -11.24 24.34
N LYS A 92 7.31 -10.63 25.53
CA LYS A 92 6.65 -9.35 25.81
C LYS A 92 7.22 -8.21 24.95
N GLU A 93 8.54 -8.14 24.77
CA GLU A 93 9.16 -7.11 23.91
C GLU A 93 8.73 -7.27 22.44
N HIS A 94 8.62 -8.51 21.94
CA HIS A 94 8.03 -8.76 20.61
C HIS A 94 6.61 -8.24 20.50
N LEU A 95 5.73 -8.57 21.46
CA LEU A 95 4.35 -8.07 21.47
C LEU A 95 4.27 -6.54 21.60
N GLU A 96 5.17 -5.89 22.34
CA GLU A 96 5.23 -4.43 22.44
C GLU A 96 5.64 -3.77 21.11
N ARG A 97 6.56 -4.37 20.35
CA ARG A 97 6.95 -3.91 19.00
C ARG A 97 5.80 -4.09 18.00
N ASP A 98 5.15 -5.25 17.97
CA ASP A 98 4.00 -5.51 17.08
C ASP A 98 2.81 -4.57 17.38
N LEU A 99 2.58 -4.28 18.66
CA LEU A 99 1.54 -3.34 19.10
C LEU A 99 1.88 -1.89 18.68
N ALA A 100 3.17 -1.50 18.72
CA ALA A 100 3.61 -0.20 18.20
C ALA A 100 3.37 -0.08 16.69
N LEU A 101 3.72 -1.11 15.91
CA LEU A 101 3.45 -1.16 14.46
C LEU A 101 1.95 -1.09 14.15
N ALA A 102 1.12 -1.88 14.84
CA ALA A 102 -0.33 -1.85 14.67
C ALA A 102 -0.95 -0.48 15.02
N ARG A 103 -0.38 0.25 15.99
CA ARG A 103 -0.77 1.64 16.30
C ARG A 103 -0.36 2.61 15.20
N GLU A 104 0.83 2.48 14.64
CA GLU A 104 1.31 3.30 13.52
C GLU A 104 0.44 3.07 12.28
N GLU A 105 0.14 1.82 11.93
CA GLU A 105 -0.76 1.48 10.82
C GLU A 105 -2.17 2.02 11.04
N SER A 106 -2.71 1.91 12.26
CA SER A 106 -4.00 2.49 12.63
C SER A 106 -4.02 4.01 12.50
N ALA A 107 -2.96 4.69 12.93
CA ALA A 107 -2.81 6.14 12.75
C ALA A 107 -2.72 6.54 11.27
N ARG A 108 -1.94 5.79 10.47
CA ARG A 108 -1.80 5.98 9.02
C ARG A 108 -3.13 5.81 8.28
N LEU A 109 -3.89 4.76 8.61
CA LEU A 109 -5.22 4.52 8.04
C LEU A 109 -6.23 5.60 8.47
N THR A 110 -6.15 6.08 9.72
CA THR A 110 -6.99 7.18 10.21
C THR A 110 -6.69 8.49 9.48
N GLY A 111 -5.42 8.77 9.18
CA GLY A 111 -5.02 9.91 8.34
C GLY A 111 -5.60 9.82 6.93
N LEU A 112 -5.38 8.69 6.23
CA LEU A 112 -5.92 8.47 4.89
C LEU A 112 -7.46 8.54 4.83
N LEU A 113 -8.15 8.06 5.88
CA LEU A 113 -9.60 8.16 5.98
C LEU A 113 -10.06 9.62 6.09
N LYS A 114 -9.36 10.42 6.90
CA LYS A 114 -9.65 11.86 7.05
C LYS A 114 -9.41 12.64 5.76
N ASP A 115 -8.30 12.37 5.06
CA ASP A 115 -7.99 13.01 3.78
C ASP A 115 -9.05 12.65 2.71
N ALA A 116 -9.50 11.39 2.69
CA ALA A 116 -10.57 10.94 1.80
C ALA A 116 -11.93 11.59 2.11
N ASP A 117 -12.26 11.79 3.40
CA ASP A 117 -13.49 12.47 3.84
C ASP A 117 -13.45 13.97 3.47
N GLU A 118 -12.30 14.64 3.66
CA GLU A 118 -12.10 16.03 3.23
C GLU A 118 -12.26 16.20 1.71
N HIS A 119 -11.70 15.28 0.92
CA HIS A 119 -11.90 15.23 -0.54
C HIS A 119 -13.35 14.94 -0.94
N ALA A 120 -14.05 14.05 -0.23
CA ALA A 120 -15.44 13.72 -0.49
C ALA A 120 -16.35 14.93 -0.22
N GLU A 121 -16.17 15.62 0.91
CA GLU A 121 -16.91 16.84 1.24
C GLU A 121 -16.55 18.01 0.31
N PHE A 122 -15.31 18.10 -0.21
CA PHE A 122 -14.95 19.07 -1.25
C PHE A 122 -15.70 18.80 -2.56
N SER A 123 -15.66 17.56 -3.08
CA SER A 123 -16.38 17.18 -4.31
C SER A 123 -17.89 17.34 -4.17
N LYS A 124 -18.44 17.12 -2.97
CA LYS A 124 -19.85 17.36 -2.64
C LYS A 124 -20.20 18.84 -2.71
N ARG A 125 -19.38 19.73 -2.11
CA ARG A 125 -19.53 21.18 -2.22
C ARG A 125 -19.47 21.68 -3.68
N GLU A 126 -18.56 21.15 -4.49
CA GLU A 126 -18.51 21.46 -5.93
C GLU A 126 -19.78 21.01 -6.67
N LYS A 127 -20.29 19.80 -6.39
CA LYS A 127 -21.54 19.30 -6.96
C LYS A 127 -22.74 20.17 -6.57
N GLU A 128 -22.82 20.59 -5.31
CA GLU A 128 -23.84 21.52 -4.82
C GLU A 128 -23.76 22.87 -5.55
N GLU A 129 -22.56 23.44 -5.72
CA GLU A 129 -22.36 24.68 -6.49
C GLU A 129 -22.79 24.52 -7.95
N ILE A 130 -22.39 23.43 -8.62
CA ILE A 130 -22.79 23.12 -10.01
C ILE A 130 -24.32 22.96 -10.11
N LEU A 131 -24.98 22.32 -9.15
CA LEU A 131 -26.44 22.20 -9.12
C LEU A 131 -27.13 23.57 -8.96
N THR A 132 -26.60 24.47 -8.13
CA THR A 132 -27.16 25.84 -8.04
C THR A 132 -27.00 26.60 -9.35
N LYS A 133 -25.82 26.55 -10.00
CA LYS A 133 -25.57 27.15 -11.32
C LYS A 133 -26.49 26.56 -12.41
N LEU A 134 -26.68 25.24 -12.42
CA LEU A 134 -27.62 24.56 -13.32
C LEU A 134 -29.05 25.06 -13.11
N SER A 135 -29.53 25.12 -11.86
CA SER A 135 -30.88 25.64 -11.56
C SER A 135 -31.08 27.10 -12.00
N GLN A 136 -30.01 27.91 -12.00
CA GLN A 136 -30.03 29.27 -12.49
C GLN A 136 -30.09 29.32 -14.03
N THR A 137 -29.30 28.51 -14.73
CA THR A 137 -29.34 28.46 -16.20
C THR A 137 -30.64 27.87 -16.72
N GLU A 138 -31.21 26.87 -16.05
CA GLU A 138 -32.54 26.32 -16.35
C GLU A 138 -33.64 27.38 -16.19
N ARG A 139 -33.59 28.20 -15.14
CA ARG A 139 -34.53 29.33 -14.94
C ARG A 139 -34.42 30.35 -16.06
N MET A 140 -33.20 30.78 -16.39
CA MET A 140 -32.94 31.72 -17.50
C MET A 140 -33.39 31.14 -18.85
N LEU A 141 -33.22 29.84 -19.07
CA LEU A 141 -33.67 29.14 -20.28
C LEU A 141 -35.19 29.07 -20.34
N ALA A 142 -35.88 28.79 -19.22
CA ALA A 142 -37.34 28.81 -19.15
C ALA A 142 -37.90 30.21 -19.42
N GLU A 143 -37.31 31.26 -18.84
CA GLU A 143 -37.65 32.65 -19.19
C GLU A 143 -37.37 32.97 -20.66
N GLY A 144 -36.25 32.49 -21.21
CA GLY A 144 -35.91 32.64 -22.62
C GLY A 144 -36.95 32.01 -23.55
N LYS A 145 -37.34 30.76 -23.29
CA LYS A 145 -38.43 30.07 -24.00
C LYS A 145 -39.74 30.85 -23.89
N ASN A 146 -40.10 31.35 -22.71
CA ASN A 146 -41.29 32.19 -22.51
C ASN A 146 -41.23 33.52 -23.29
N ARG A 147 -40.05 34.11 -23.48
CA ARG A 147 -39.86 35.30 -24.34
C ARG A 147 -40.00 34.94 -25.82
N VAL A 148 -39.44 33.82 -26.27
CA VAL A 148 -39.57 33.32 -27.65
C VAL A 148 -41.04 33.04 -27.98
N ASN A 149 -41.76 32.28 -27.15
CA ASN A 149 -43.18 31.97 -27.38
C ASN A 149 -44.03 33.24 -27.55
N LYS A 150 -43.80 34.28 -26.74
CA LYS A 150 -44.48 35.58 -26.88
C LYS A 150 -44.18 36.26 -28.21
N LEU A 151 -42.91 36.26 -28.63
CA LEU A 151 -42.50 36.81 -29.92
C LEU A 151 -43.06 36.01 -31.10
N GLU A 152 -43.19 34.69 -30.98
CA GLU A 152 -43.85 33.83 -31.98
C GLU A 152 -45.35 34.10 -32.07
N GLU A 153 -46.05 34.25 -30.93
CA GLU A 153 -47.45 34.67 -30.91
C GLU A 153 -47.66 36.03 -31.57
N ASP A 154 -46.81 37.02 -31.25
CA ASP A 154 -46.89 38.37 -31.81
C ASP A 154 -46.50 38.40 -33.29
N ASN A 155 -45.51 37.62 -33.72
CA ASN A 155 -45.21 37.43 -35.14
C ASN A 155 -46.40 36.80 -35.87
N GLY A 156 -47.07 35.82 -35.26
CA GLY A 156 -48.31 35.23 -35.76
C GLY A 156 -49.47 36.23 -35.86
N LYS A 157 -49.63 37.13 -34.87
CA LYS A 157 -50.61 38.24 -34.93
C LYS A 157 -50.28 39.20 -36.08
N LEU A 158 -49.02 39.60 -36.24
CA LEU A 158 -48.56 40.48 -37.31
C LEU A 158 -48.72 39.85 -38.70
N ARG A 159 -48.41 38.57 -38.88
CA ARG A 159 -48.66 37.83 -40.14
C ARG A 159 -50.14 37.83 -40.51
N ARG A 160 -51.04 37.49 -39.56
CA ARG A 160 -52.49 37.55 -39.81
C ARG A 160 -52.98 38.96 -40.16
N ALA A 161 -52.46 40.00 -39.49
CA ALA A 161 -52.80 41.39 -39.81
C ALA A 161 -52.30 41.81 -41.20
N LEU A 162 -51.12 41.34 -41.61
CA LEU A 162 -50.57 41.54 -42.96
C LEU A 162 -51.35 40.78 -44.03
N GLU A 163 -51.75 39.54 -43.77
CA GLU A 163 -52.62 38.75 -44.66
C GLU A 163 -53.99 39.42 -44.83
N GLN A 164 -54.56 39.96 -43.75
CA GLN A 164 -55.81 40.73 -43.79
C GLN A 164 -55.66 42.04 -44.59
N SER A 165 -54.57 42.79 -44.39
CA SER A 165 -54.34 44.04 -45.13
C SER A 165 -54.04 43.79 -46.61
N MET A 166 -53.29 42.72 -46.94
CA MET A 166 -53.05 42.27 -48.31
C MET A 166 -54.34 41.76 -48.97
N THR A 167 -55.19 41.03 -48.24
CA THR A 167 -56.51 40.61 -48.75
C THR A 167 -57.41 41.81 -49.01
N ARG A 168 -57.39 42.83 -48.14
CA ARG A 168 -58.12 44.09 -48.35
C ARG A 168 -57.57 44.85 -49.57
N LEU A 169 -56.24 44.95 -49.71
CA LEU A 169 -55.60 45.61 -50.84
C LEU A 169 -55.92 44.90 -52.16
N ASN A 170 -55.78 43.57 -52.21
CA ASN A 170 -56.11 42.77 -53.39
C ASN A 170 -57.58 42.92 -53.79
N ARG A 171 -58.53 42.94 -52.83
CA ARG A 171 -59.93 43.26 -53.12
C ARG A 171 -60.10 44.67 -53.69
N MET A 172 -59.40 45.66 -53.14
CA MET A 172 -59.48 47.05 -53.61
C MET A 172 -58.79 47.28 -54.98
N SER A 173 -57.77 46.48 -55.33
CA SER A 173 -57.04 46.56 -56.61
C SER A 173 -57.70 45.74 -57.73
N MET A 174 -58.23 44.55 -57.44
CA MET A 174 -58.95 43.76 -58.45
C MET A 174 -60.20 44.48 -58.98
N ASP A 175 -60.88 45.27 -58.14
CA ASP A 175 -62.01 46.10 -58.57
C ASP A 175 -61.59 47.39 -59.30
N SER A 176 -60.36 47.88 -59.15
CA SER A 176 -59.89 49.13 -59.78
C SER A 176 -59.27 48.94 -61.15
N ASP A 177 -58.52 47.86 -61.35
CA ASP A 177 -57.58 47.78 -62.49
C ASP A 177 -58.24 47.34 -63.81
N TYR A 178 -59.51 46.92 -63.77
CA TYR A 178 -60.30 46.53 -64.94
C TYR A 178 -61.45 47.49 -65.30
N LEU A 179 -61.73 48.51 -64.48
CA LEU A 179 -62.93 49.35 -64.60
C LEU A 179 -62.60 50.84 -64.65
N VAL A 180 -61.93 51.28 -65.73
CA VAL A 180 -61.87 52.71 -66.07
C VAL A 180 -63.31 53.21 -66.30
N ASP A 181 -63.79 54.15 -65.48
CA ASP A 181 -65.16 54.68 -65.57
C ASP A 181 -65.46 55.08 -67.02
N ARG A 182 -66.52 54.48 -67.58
CA ARG A 182 -67.02 54.74 -68.94
C ARG A 182 -67.19 56.24 -69.20
N ARG A 183 -67.50 57.05 -68.18
CA ARG A 183 -67.59 58.52 -68.29
C ARG A 183 -66.23 59.17 -68.57
N ILE A 184 -65.15 58.69 -67.97
CA ILE A 184 -63.77 59.16 -68.22
C ILE A 184 -63.35 58.80 -69.65
N VAL A 185 -63.60 57.56 -70.08
CA VAL A 185 -63.30 57.09 -71.45
C VAL A 185 -64.06 57.91 -72.50
N ILE A 186 -65.37 58.11 -72.30
CA ILE A 186 -66.19 58.97 -73.18
C ILE A 186 -65.64 60.40 -73.20
N LYS A 187 -65.30 60.97 -72.03
CA LYS A 187 -64.79 62.35 -71.96
C LYS A 187 -63.46 62.51 -72.69
N LEU A 188 -62.54 61.54 -72.56
CA LEU A 188 -61.27 61.53 -73.29
C LEU A 188 -61.48 61.50 -74.82
N LEU A 189 -62.31 60.57 -75.32
CA LEU A 189 -62.72 60.50 -76.73
C LEU A 189 -63.34 61.81 -77.21
N VAL A 190 -64.29 62.38 -76.46
CA VAL A 190 -64.94 63.65 -76.81
C VAL A 190 -63.93 64.80 -76.86
N THR A 191 -63.02 64.90 -75.90
CA THR A 191 -61.96 65.93 -75.93
C THR A 191 -60.97 65.74 -77.07
N TYR A 192 -60.68 64.50 -77.48
CA TYR A 192 -59.80 64.21 -78.60
C TYR A 192 -60.40 64.71 -79.92
N PHE A 193 -61.70 64.47 -80.15
CA PHE A 193 -62.40 65.02 -81.31
C PHE A 193 -62.61 66.55 -81.23
N GLN A 194 -62.98 67.09 -80.06
CA GLN A 194 -63.19 68.53 -79.89
C GLN A 194 -61.91 69.37 -80.05
N ARG A 195 -60.74 68.84 -79.65
CA ARG A 195 -59.44 69.53 -79.77
C ARG A 195 -58.67 69.13 -81.04
N ASN A 196 -59.39 68.78 -82.11
CA ASN A 196 -58.83 68.50 -83.44
C ASN A 196 -57.67 67.49 -83.42
N HIS A 197 -57.90 66.33 -82.80
CA HIS A 197 -56.94 65.21 -82.71
C HIS A 197 -55.62 65.54 -81.98
N SER A 198 -55.71 66.32 -80.89
CA SER A 198 -54.54 66.70 -80.08
C SER A 198 -53.74 65.48 -79.55
N LYS A 199 -52.45 65.41 -79.90
CA LYS A 199 -51.55 64.30 -79.53
C LYS A 199 -51.41 64.08 -78.02
N GLU A 200 -51.48 65.14 -77.21
CA GLU A 200 -51.40 65.07 -75.74
C GLU A 200 -52.56 64.29 -75.12
N VAL A 201 -53.78 64.46 -75.65
CA VAL A 201 -54.96 63.70 -75.20
C VAL A 201 -54.85 62.25 -75.63
N LEU A 202 -54.27 61.96 -76.80
CA LEU A 202 -54.04 60.61 -77.28
C LEU A 202 -52.98 59.86 -76.43
N ASP A 203 -51.88 60.53 -76.07
CA ASP A 203 -50.87 60.00 -75.14
C ASP A 203 -51.45 59.76 -73.73
N LEU A 204 -52.30 60.67 -73.23
CA LEU A 204 -53.03 60.48 -71.98
C LEU A 204 -53.99 59.29 -72.05
N MET A 205 -54.69 59.11 -73.17
CA MET A 205 -55.55 57.93 -73.40
C MET A 205 -54.74 56.64 -73.41
N VAL A 206 -53.62 56.59 -74.14
CA VAL A 206 -52.71 55.43 -74.17
C VAL A 206 -52.27 55.03 -72.75
N ARG A 207 -51.93 56.02 -71.92
CA ARG A 207 -51.48 55.80 -70.53
C ARG A 207 -52.61 55.38 -69.59
N MET A 208 -53.81 55.96 -69.71
CA MET A 208 -54.94 55.66 -68.81
C MET A 208 -55.76 54.42 -69.19
N LEU A 209 -55.84 54.08 -70.48
CA LEU A 209 -56.52 52.88 -70.97
C LEU A 209 -55.58 51.68 -71.17
N GLY A 210 -54.28 51.82 -70.88
CA GLY A 210 -53.32 50.72 -70.95
C GLY A 210 -53.16 50.11 -72.34
N PHE A 211 -53.12 50.94 -73.39
CA PHE A 211 -53.00 50.46 -74.77
C PHE A 211 -51.71 49.62 -74.93
N SER A 212 -51.82 48.46 -75.59
CA SER A 212 -50.65 47.62 -75.90
C SER A 212 -49.76 48.32 -76.95
N ASP A 213 -48.51 47.90 -77.07
CA ASP A 213 -47.57 48.50 -78.03
C ASP A 213 -48.03 48.31 -79.49
N GLU A 214 -48.77 47.22 -79.78
CA GLU A 214 -49.44 47.01 -81.06
C GLU A 214 -50.54 48.03 -81.34
N ASP A 215 -51.31 48.43 -80.31
CA ASP A 215 -52.38 49.43 -80.46
C ASP A 215 -51.79 50.83 -80.62
N LYS A 216 -50.73 51.17 -79.87
CA LYS A 216 -49.95 52.41 -80.03
C LYS A 216 -49.42 52.57 -81.45
N GLN A 217 -49.06 51.47 -82.11
CA GLN A 217 -48.60 51.46 -83.49
C GLN A 217 -49.74 51.68 -84.49
N ARG A 218 -50.94 51.11 -84.25
CA ARG A 218 -52.14 51.33 -85.09
C ARG A 218 -52.66 52.76 -85.04
N ILE A 219 -52.57 53.44 -83.89
CA ILE A 219 -53.02 54.83 -83.72
C ILE A 219 -51.95 55.89 -84.09
N GLY A 220 -50.81 55.48 -84.65
CA GLY A 220 -49.78 56.39 -85.17
C GLY A 220 -48.94 57.12 -84.12
N VAL A 221 -49.00 56.72 -82.84
CA VAL A 221 -48.20 57.35 -81.76
C VAL A 221 -46.75 56.86 -81.77
N ALA A 222 -46.51 55.60 -82.15
CA ALA A 222 -45.20 54.94 -82.04
C ALA A 222 -44.12 55.36 -83.07
N GLN A 223 -44.32 56.42 -83.87
CA GLN A 223 -43.43 56.75 -85.01
C GLN A 223 -42.63 58.06 -84.86
N HIS A 224 -42.48 58.61 -83.64
CA HIS A 224 -41.61 59.75 -83.34
C HIS A 224 -40.93 59.62 -81.95
N GLY A 225 -39.65 59.25 -81.90
CA GLY A 225 -38.83 59.24 -80.66
C GLY A 225 -37.64 58.27 -80.71
N PRO A 226 -36.36 58.70 -80.54
CA PRO A 226 -35.18 57.88 -80.87
C PRO A 226 -34.27 57.47 -79.68
N GLY A 227 -33.44 56.44 -79.91
CA GLY A 227 -32.35 55.99 -79.01
C GLY A 227 -32.67 54.67 -78.31
N LYS A 228 -32.03 53.51 -78.54
CA LYS A 228 -30.64 53.17 -78.92
C LYS A 228 -29.62 53.54 -77.82
N GLY A 229 -29.43 52.63 -76.86
CA GLY A 229 -28.45 52.74 -75.78
C GLY A 229 -27.95 51.37 -75.31
N VAL A 230 -26.86 50.88 -75.89
CA VAL A 230 -26.16 49.65 -75.46
C VAL A 230 -25.03 50.02 -74.50
N VAL A 231 -25.09 49.51 -73.26
CA VAL A 231 -23.95 49.42 -72.31
C VAL A 231 -24.29 48.42 -71.20
N ARG A 232 -23.35 47.69 -70.55
CA ARG A 232 -22.04 47.09 -70.91
C ARG A 232 -21.50 46.38 -69.65
N GLY A 233 -21.01 45.14 -69.77
CA GLY A 233 -20.45 44.35 -68.64
C GLY A 233 -21.56 43.63 -67.84
N VAL A 234 -21.50 42.33 -67.53
CA VAL A 234 -20.40 41.33 -67.46
C VAL A 234 -19.36 41.60 -66.37
N LEU A 235 -19.76 41.29 -65.13
CA LEU A 235 -19.02 40.67 -64.01
C LEU A 235 -20.05 40.61 -62.85
N GLY A 236 -20.27 39.53 -62.11
CA GLY A 236 -19.35 38.46 -61.73
C GLY A 236 -19.31 38.40 -60.19
N LEU A 237 -20.34 37.80 -59.58
CA LEU A 237 -20.23 37.22 -58.22
C LEU A 237 -19.46 35.88 -58.33
N PRO A 238 -18.89 35.28 -57.25
CA PRO A 238 -18.88 35.71 -55.83
C PRO A 238 -17.49 35.63 -55.14
N GLY A 239 -17.41 35.99 -53.84
CA GLY A 239 -16.57 35.23 -52.90
C GLY A 239 -15.39 35.95 -52.19
N HIS A 240 -15.55 36.10 -50.87
CA HIS A 240 -14.53 35.83 -49.83
C HIS A 240 -13.10 36.41 -49.98
N LEU A 241 -12.82 37.51 -49.26
CA LEU A 241 -11.46 37.86 -48.83
C LEU A 241 -11.42 38.03 -47.31
N VAL A 242 -10.62 37.19 -46.64
CA VAL A 242 -10.33 37.28 -45.22
C VAL A 242 -9.38 38.46 -44.99
N GLY A 243 -9.80 39.43 -44.18
CA GLY A 243 -8.96 40.58 -43.81
C GLY A 243 -7.79 40.14 -42.91
N GLY A 244 -6.58 40.58 -43.25
CA GLY A 244 -5.36 40.17 -42.54
C GLY A 244 -4.86 41.17 -41.49
N ILE A 245 -4.09 40.62 -40.55
CA ILE A 245 -2.78 41.11 -40.07
C ILE A 245 -2.62 42.63 -39.84
N LEU A 246 -2.62 43.01 -38.57
CA LEU A 246 -1.94 44.19 -38.01
C LEU A 246 -1.65 43.87 -36.52
N GLY A 247 -0.48 44.08 -35.91
CA GLY A 247 0.80 44.61 -36.39
C GLY A 247 1.44 45.50 -35.31
N GLY A 248 2.57 45.08 -34.71
CA GLY A 248 3.47 45.97 -33.95
C GLY A 248 3.51 45.82 -32.41
N SER A 249 4.71 45.48 -31.90
CA SER A 249 5.21 45.69 -30.52
C SER A 249 6.00 47.04 -30.47
N PRO A 250 6.71 47.54 -29.41
CA PRO A 250 7.14 46.89 -28.15
C PRO A 250 7.19 47.76 -26.84
N ALA A 251 7.75 47.16 -25.77
CA ALA A 251 8.22 47.75 -24.49
C ALA A 251 7.11 48.18 -23.48
N ASN A 252 7.31 48.13 -22.14
CA ASN A 252 8.52 48.03 -21.31
C ASN A 252 8.26 47.26 -19.98
N LYS A 253 9.36 46.80 -19.36
CA LYS A 253 9.52 46.09 -18.05
C LYS A 253 8.52 46.42 -16.93
N GLN A 254 7.97 45.39 -16.27
CA GLN A 254 8.23 45.09 -14.83
C GLN A 254 7.72 43.69 -14.42
N ALA A 255 8.23 43.15 -13.32
CA ALA A 255 7.98 41.77 -12.89
C ALA A 255 6.92 41.66 -11.78
N ASN A 256 6.02 40.67 -11.89
CA ASN A 256 5.62 39.75 -10.82
C ASN A 256 4.47 38.80 -11.26
N MET A 257 4.68 37.49 -11.01
CA MET A 257 3.74 36.39 -10.67
C MET A 257 2.29 36.32 -11.22
N ALA A 258 1.84 35.07 -11.43
CA ALA A 258 0.59 34.61 -12.08
C ALA A 258 0.62 34.80 -13.62
N SER A 259 0.65 33.72 -14.42
CA SER A 259 -0.46 32.80 -14.74
C SER A 259 -1.50 33.42 -15.70
N ASP A 260 -2.11 32.58 -16.53
CA ASP A 260 -3.29 32.84 -17.37
C ASP A 260 -3.04 33.51 -18.74
N ASN A 261 -1.86 33.33 -19.34
CA ASN A 261 -1.62 33.62 -20.77
C ASN A 261 -0.70 32.60 -21.47
N GLN A 262 -0.73 31.32 -21.07
CA GLN A 262 -0.25 30.26 -21.96
C GLN A 262 -1.28 30.11 -23.08
N SER A 263 -0.91 30.49 -24.30
CA SER A 263 -1.83 30.42 -25.43
C SER A 263 -2.23 28.97 -25.66
N ILE A 264 -3.47 28.74 -26.11
CA ILE A 264 -3.90 27.40 -26.55
C ILE A 264 -2.92 26.87 -27.61
N ALA A 265 -2.37 27.74 -28.46
CA ALA A 265 -1.32 27.36 -29.41
C ALA A 265 -0.04 26.83 -28.74
N ASP A 266 0.40 27.43 -27.62
CA ASP A 266 1.59 26.98 -26.88
C ASP A 266 1.31 25.63 -26.19
N LEU A 267 0.11 25.44 -25.65
CA LEU A 267 -0.32 24.15 -25.09
C LEU A 267 -0.43 23.04 -26.16
N TRP A 268 -0.83 23.37 -27.39
CA TRP A 268 -0.79 22.44 -28.52
C TRP A 268 0.65 22.15 -28.97
N VAL A 269 1.56 23.13 -28.93
CA VAL A 269 2.99 22.93 -29.22
C VAL A 269 3.64 22.06 -28.15
N ASP A 270 3.41 22.30 -26.86
CA ASP A 270 3.88 21.45 -25.76
C ASP A 270 3.28 20.04 -25.84
N PHE A 271 2.00 19.90 -26.17
CA PHE A 271 1.38 18.59 -26.38
C PHE A 271 2.02 17.84 -27.56
N LEU A 272 2.25 18.50 -28.69
CA LEU A 272 2.90 17.89 -29.86
C LEU A 272 4.37 17.52 -29.57
N LEU A 273 5.14 18.41 -28.92
CA LEU A 273 6.51 18.14 -28.49
C LEU A 273 6.57 16.95 -27.53
N LYS A 274 5.66 16.91 -26.54
CA LYS A 274 5.58 15.82 -25.57
C LYS A 274 5.10 14.51 -26.18
N GLU A 275 4.17 14.54 -27.14
CA GLU A 275 3.76 13.34 -27.87
C GLU A 275 4.89 12.83 -28.77
N THR A 276 5.68 13.71 -29.40
CA THR A 276 6.89 13.29 -30.13
C THR A 276 7.96 12.74 -29.20
N GLU A 277 8.18 13.34 -28.03
CA GLU A 277 9.17 12.87 -27.04
C GLU A 277 8.74 11.53 -26.41
N GLU A 278 7.44 11.29 -26.17
CA GLU A 278 6.93 10.00 -25.70
C GLU A 278 6.93 8.91 -26.79
N ARG A 279 6.80 9.27 -28.08
CA ARG A 279 6.99 8.34 -29.20
C ARG A 279 8.47 7.98 -29.36
N GLU A 280 9.37 8.96 -29.34
CA GLU A 280 10.83 8.75 -29.41
C GLU A 280 11.34 7.92 -28.21
N LYS A 281 10.83 8.15 -26.99
CA LYS A 281 11.16 7.35 -25.80
C LYS A 281 10.59 5.93 -25.79
N LYS A 282 9.59 5.62 -26.64
CA LYS A 282 9.05 4.26 -26.82
C LYS A 282 9.72 3.49 -27.95
N GLU A 283 10.46 4.15 -28.83
CA GLU A 283 11.12 3.55 -30.00
C GLU A 283 12.58 3.05 -29.79
N PRO A 284 13.03 2.63 -28.57
CA PRO A 284 14.24 1.82 -28.45
C PRO A 284 14.05 0.44 -27.79
N ILE A 285 12.82 -0.03 -27.55
CA ILE A 285 12.55 -1.29 -26.81
C ILE A 285 11.87 -2.39 -27.65
N GLU A 286 11.27 -2.08 -28.81
CA GLU A 286 10.47 -3.06 -29.58
C GLU A 286 11.12 -3.57 -30.90
N ASP A 287 12.42 -3.38 -31.14
CA ASP A 287 13.11 -4.04 -32.26
C ASP A 287 14.50 -4.60 -31.91
N VAL A 288 14.49 -5.81 -31.35
CA VAL A 288 15.41 -6.94 -31.60
C VAL A 288 14.93 -8.13 -30.76
N GLY A 289 14.70 -9.30 -31.39
CA GLY A 289 14.53 -10.56 -30.62
C GLY A 289 13.46 -11.57 -31.05
N ARG A 290 12.73 -11.38 -32.15
CA ARG A 290 11.83 -12.43 -32.68
C ARG A 290 12.58 -13.41 -33.58
N SER A 291 12.86 -14.64 -33.13
CA SER A 291 12.87 -15.85 -33.99
C SER A 291 13.14 -17.19 -33.26
N ARG A 292 12.40 -18.23 -33.68
CA ARG A 292 12.52 -19.68 -33.43
C ARG A 292 12.22 -20.15 -31.99
N GLU A 293 11.19 -20.97 -31.73
CA GLU A 293 10.91 -22.33 -32.27
C GLU A 293 12.00 -23.32 -31.80
N ASP A 294 11.70 -24.45 -31.13
CA ASP A 294 10.43 -25.20 -31.13
C ASP A 294 10.35 -26.22 -29.97
N LEU A 295 9.23 -26.96 -29.91
CA LEU A 295 9.00 -28.28 -29.25
C LEU A 295 8.10 -28.36 -28.00
N HIS A 296 6.79 -28.52 -28.27
CA HIS A 296 5.98 -29.71 -27.91
C HIS A 296 6.07 -30.29 -26.47
N GLY A 297 4.99 -30.36 -25.67
CA GLY A 297 3.60 -29.91 -25.88
C GLY A 297 2.58 -30.66 -25.01
N ARG A 298 1.27 -30.49 -25.33
CA ARG A 298 0.11 -31.37 -24.99
C ARG A 298 -0.18 -31.58 -23.48
N SER A 299 -1.26 -31.09 -22.87
CA SER A 299 -2.65 -31.04 -23.36
C SER A 299 -3.53 -30.14 -22.47
N LEU A 300 -4.56 -29.56 -23.08
CA LEU A 300 -5.69 -28.91 -22.41
C LEU A 300 -6.62 -29.97 -21.77
N ASN A 301 -7.29 -29.65 -20.65
CA ASN A 301 -8.77 -29.64 -20.53
C ASN A 301 -9.29 -29.51 -19.08
N THR A 302 -9.93 -28.37 -18.79
CA THR A 302 -10.85 -28.16 -17.67
C THR A 302 -12.28 -28.25 -18.17
N ALA A 303 -13.12 -29.14 -17.61
CA ALA A 303 -14.59 -29.00 -17.55
C ALA A 303 -15.25 -30.20 -16.83
N GLY A 304 -16.22 -29.95 -15.94
CA GLY A 304 -17.18 -30.98 -15.48
C GLY A 304 -17.39 -31.06 -13.95
N PRO A 305 -18.62 -30.94 -13.41
CA PRO A 305 -18.87 -30.75 -11.98
C PRO A 305 -19.60 -31.94 -11.29
N SER A 306 -19.97 -31.73 -10.00
CA SER A 306 -20.85 -32.58 -9.14
C SER A 306 -20.13 -33.75 -8.43
N SER A 307 -20.42 -34.17 -7.18
CA SER A 307 -21.11 -33.62 -5.99
C SER A 307 -20.80 -34.57 -4.79
N PHE A 308 -21.29 -34.25 -3.57
CA PHE A 308 -21.35 -35.13 -2.36
C PHE A 308 -20.02 -35.35 -1.59
N VAL A 309 -19.97 -35.60 -0.27
CA VAL A 309 -20.77 -35.20 0.94
C VAL A 309 -19.97 -35.67 2.19
N SER A 310 -20.15 -35.03 3.37
CA SER A 310 -19.69 -35.51 4.71
C SER A 310 -18.15 -35.68 4.93
N GLU A 311 -17.62 -35.81 6.15
CA GLU A 311 -17.90 -35.16 7.45
C GLU A 311 -16.75 -35.48 8.43
N GLN A 312 -16.43 -34.54 9.34
CA GLN A 312 -16.00 -34.77 10.73
C GLN A 312 -14.65 -35.48 11.07
N THR A 313 -14.21 -35.23 12.32
CA THR A 313 -13.11 -35.85 13.11
C THR A 313 -11.67 -35.45 12.72
N THR A 314 -10.88 -34.71 13.51
CA THR A 314 -10.41 -34.77 14.93
C THR A 314 -9.19 -35.69 15.20
N ALA A 315 -8.04 -35.01 15.39
CA ALA A 315 -7.06 -35.22 16.47
C ALA A 315 -5.88 -36.24 16.32
N VAL A 316 -4.86 -35.95 17.15
CA VAL A 316 -3.68 -36.70 17.64
C VAL A 316 -2.49 -37.05 16.72
N SER A 317 -1.43 -36.28 16.89
CA SER A 317 -0.09 -36.63 17.44
C SER A 317 0.56 -38.03 17.21
N ASP A 318 1.82 -38.00 16.78
CA ASP A 318 3.04 -38.70 17.31
C ASP A 318 4.03 -38.97 16.14
N VAL A 319 5.27 -38.45 16.08
CA VAL A 319 6.46 -38.59 16.96
C VAL A 319 7.11 -39.99 16.92
N SER A 320 8.11 -40.15 16.03
CA SER A 320 9.45 -40.78 16.26
C SER A 320 10.25 -40.75 14.94
N ARG A 321 11.49 -40.21 14.87
CA ARG A 321 12.78 -40.91 15.16
C ARG A 321 12.88 -42.27 14.44
N SER A 322 13.95 -42.63 13.71
CA SER A 322 15.34 -42.14 13.62
C SER A 322 16.03 -42.85 12.41
N SER A 323 17.31 -42.72 12.01
CA SER A 323 18.48 -41.87 12.34
C SER A 323 19.64 -42.21 11.37
N PHE A 324 20.43 -41.24 10.87
CA PHE A 324 21.74 -41.51 10.25
C PHE A 324 22.77 -40.36 10.44
N SER A 325 24.03 -40.75 10.63
CA SER A 325 25.27 -39.95 10.74
C SER A 325 26.45 -40.94 10.79
N PRO A 326 27.75 -40.56 10.72
CA PRO A 326 28.38 -39.29 10.30
C PRO A 326 29.49 -39.50 9.23
N SER A 327 30.14 -38.43 8.75
CA SER A 327 31.63 -38.34 8.58
C SER A 327 32.10 -36.94 8.11
N PRO A 328 33.36 -36.51 8.38
CA PRO A 328 33.78 -35.10 8.27
C PRO A 328 34.91 -34.83 7.25
N LEU A 329 35.22 -33.55 6.98
CA LEU A 329 36.58 -33.01 6.72
C LEU A 329 36.56 -31.46 6.72
N PRO A 330 37.67 -30.76 7.05
CA PRO A 330 37.71 -29.31 7.24
C PRO A 330 38.29 -28.54 6.04
N SER A 331 38.08 -27.22 5.99
CA SER A 331 38.90 -26.32 5.16
C SER A 331 39.21 -25.03 5.89
N GLN A 332 40.46 -24.59 5.73
CA GLN A 332 41.16 -23.55 6.46
C GLN A 332 41.20 -22.27 5.60
N GLY A 333 40.99 -21.09 6.19
CA GLY A 333 40.94 -19.84 5.43
C GLY A 333 41.03 -18.60 6.31
N SER A 334 42.24 -18.22 6.71
CA SER A 334 42.50 -17.04 7.54
C SER A 334 42.61 -15.77 6.69
N PHE A 335 41.95 -14.70 7.12
CA PHE A 335 42.37 -13.33 6.84
C PHE A 335 42.38 -12.51 8.13
N GLN A 336 43.47 -11.78 8.35
CA GLN A 336 43.70 -10.86 9.47
C GLN A 336 42.85 -9.58 9.25
N GLN A 337 42.04 -9.13 10.20
CA GLN A 337 42.35 -8.50 11.51
C GLN A 337 42.48 -6.97 11.39
N LEU A 338 41.33 -6.30 11.50
CA LEU A 338 41.08 -4.91 11.86
C LEU A 338 39.54 -4.77 11.99
N GLU A 339 38.91 -4.20 13.03
CA GLU A 339 39.44 -3.71 14.32
C GLU A 339 38.33 -3.73 15.43
N HIS A 340 38.61 -3.06 16.55
CA HIS A 340 37.81 -2.79 17.76
C HIS A 340 36.38 -2.23 17.56
N SER A 341 35.40 -2.31 18.47
CA SER A 341 35.22 -3.00 19.78
C SER A 341 33.78 -2.68 20.27
N ASP A 342 33.12 -3.36 21.22
CA ASP A 342 33.36 -4.62 21.97
C ASP A 342 31.99 -5.17 22.45
N SER A 343 31.95 -6.41 22.95
CA SER A 343 30.80 -6.96 23.70
C SER A 343 31.26 -8.06 24.66
N GLU A 344 31.32 -7.73 25.95
CA GLU A 344 31.84 -8.60 27.00
C GLU A 344 30.79 -9.60 27.51
N PHE A 345 30.66 -10.80 26.93
CA PHE A 345 30.15 -11.96 27.68
C PHE A 345 30.84 -13.27 27.26
N SER A 346 31.76 -13.73 28.12
CA SER A 346 32.51 -14.98 27.95
C SER A 346 31.64 -16.18 28.34
N THR A 347 31.29 -17.02 27.36
CA THR A 347 30.59 -18.30 27.58
C THR A 347 31.57 -19.40 27.99
N VAL A 348 31.47 -19.86 29.24
CA VAL A 348 32.25 -20.98 29.77
C VAL A 348 31.70 -22.30 29.23
N PRO A 349 32.51 -23.18 28.59
CA PRO A 349 32.07 -24.52 28.22
C PRO A 349 32.05 -25.44 29.44
N LEU A 350 30.89 -26.01 29.77
CA LEU A 350 30.77 -27.06 30.78
C LEU A 350 31.02 -28.45 30.15
N THR A 351 32.18 -29.05 30.42
CA THR A 351 32.38 -30.50 30.28
C THR A 351 33.09 -31.06 31.51
N SER A 352 32.50 -32.12 32.09
CA SER A 352 32.97 -32.72 33.35
C SER A 352 33.72 -34.03 33.10
N SER A 353 34.94 -34.14 33.62
CA SER A 353 35.70 -35.38 33.91
C SER A 353 37.11 -35.00 34.38
N GLU A 354 37.82 -35.74 35.23
CA GLU A 354 37.46 -36.81 36.16
C GLU A 354 38.58 -36.87 37.22
N SER A 355 38.37 -37.58 38.34
CA SER A 355 39.31 -37.70 39.45
C SER A 355 40.71 -38.22 39.07
N SER A 356 41.76 -37.52 39.53
CA SER A 356 43.06 -38.15 39.83
C SER A 356 43.80 -37.41 40.94
N THR A 357 43.55 -37.82 42.19
CA THR A 357 44.29 -37.34 43.36
C THR A 357 45.73 -37.89 43.36
N ARG A 358 46.73 -37.04 43.12
CA ARG A 358 48.14 -37.30 43.47
C ARG A 358 48.71 -36.20 44.36
N LEU A 359 48.25 -36.17 45.61
CA LEU A 359 48.88 -35.40 46.69
C LEU A 359 49.96 -36.24 47.39
N SER A 360 51.17 -36.22 46.84
CA SER A 360 52.36 -36.70 47.57
C SER A 360 52.91 -35.60 48.46
N ARG A 361 52.80 -35.78 49.79
CA ARG A 361 53.41 -34.87 50.78
C ARG A 361 54.92 -34.75 50.58
N LEU A 362 55.44 -33.52 50.61
CA LEU A 362 56.80 -33.25 51.03
C LEU A 362 56.76 -32.54 52.39
N LEU A 363 57.37 -33.19 53.39
CA LEU A 363 57.57 -32.66 54.74
C LEU A 363 58.91 -31.88 54.78
N PRO A 364 59.02 -30.80 55.58
CA PRO A 364 60.32 -30.25 55.97
C PRO A 364 61.09 -31.27 56.81
N LYS A 365 62.43 -31.21 56.75
CA LYS A 365 63.31 -32.13 57.48
C LYS A 365 64.21 -31.34 58.43
N TYR A 366 64.01 -31.60 59.73
CA TYR A 366 64.73 -31.07 60.91
C TYR A 366 64.56 -29.58 61.22
#